data_AF-A0A1Y2DKD9-F1
#
_entry.id   AF-A0A1Y2DKD9-F1
#
_cell.length_a   1.000
_cell.length_b   1.000
_cell.length_c   1.000
_cell.angle_alpha   90.00
_cell.angle_beta   90.00
_cell.angle_gamma   90.00
#
_symmetry.space_group_name_H-M   'P 1'
#
loop_
_entity.id
_entity.type
_entity.pdbx_description
1 polymer ?
#
loop_
_entity_poly.entity_id
_entity_poly.type
_entity_poly.pdbx_seq_one_letter_code
_entity_poly.pdbx_strand_id
1 'polypeptide(L)'
;MAATGQGYDALTFTIKGPEAASVSLELQTQANCEANTTEYTSSYFTVDGLTGQTQTVSVPLSVWTDANLDAVVGIIFYGFSAGLTGTDKVWQMDNIILQCSTPGKRSDSQ
;
A
#
# COMPACT_ATOMS: atom_id res chain seq x y z
N MET A 1 18.40 -1.01 4.24
CA MET A 1 17.76 -0.09 5.20
C MET A 1 16.29 -0.04 4.87
N ALA A 2 15.42 -0.47 5.79
CA ALA A 2 14.00 -0.66 5.55
C ALA A 2 13.34 0.64 5.14
N ALA A 3 12.25 0.59 4.38
CA ALA A 3 11.42 1.78 4.17
C ALA A 3 11.11 2.47 5.52
N THR A 4 10.81 1.69 6.56
CA THR A 4 10.63 2.18 7.94
C THR A 4 11.94 2.69 8.58
N GLY A 5 13.06 2.02 8.31
CA GLY A 5 14.40 2.46 8.73
C GLY A 5 14.87 3.75 8.04
N GLN A 6 14.27 4.11 6.91
CA GLN A 6 14.49 5.35 6.17
C GLN A 6 13.47 6.45 6.51
N GLY A 7 12.58 6.18 7.48
CA GLY A 7 11.63 7.16 7.98
C GLY A 7 10.35 7.27 7.16
N TYR A 8 9.95 6.24 6.40
CA TYR A 8 8.62 6.12 5.81
C TYR A 8 7.69 5.32 6.73
N ASP A 9 6.43 5.75 6.89
CA ASP A 9 5.45 5.05 7.74
C ASP A 9 4.19 4.60 7.01
N ALA A 10 3.92 5.10 5.81
CA ALA A 10 2.73 4.71 5.04
C ALA A 10 2.96 4.74 3.52
N LEU A 11 2.18 3.90 2.82
CA LEU A 11 1.89 4.05 1.40
C LEU A 11 0.61 4.87 1.26
N THR A 12 0.68 6.01 0.60
CA THR A 12 -0.48 6.85 0.30
C THR A 12 -0.76 6.87 -1.19
N PHE A 13 -2.04 6.95 -1.55
CA PHE A 13 -2.48 7.11 -2.93
C PHE A 13 -3.85 7.75 -2.98
N THR A 14 -4.11 8.50 -4.04
CA THR A 14 -5.44 9.02 -4.35
C THR A 14 -6.15 8.03 -5.27
N ILE A 15 -7.39 7.70 -4.95
CA ILE A 15 -8.21 6.77 -5.74
C ILE A 15 -9.63 7.29 -5.88
N LYS A 16 -10.22 7.07 -7.05
CA LYS A 16 -11.66 7.14 -7.28
C LYS A 16 -12.08 5.83 -7.94
N GLY A 17 -12.85 5.04 -7.22
CA GLY A 17 -13.48 3.83 -7.73
C GLY A 17 -15.00 3.90 -7.56
N PRO A 18 -15.75 2.91 -8.05
CA PRO A 18 -17.18 2.80 -7.82
C PRO A 18 -17.54 2.78 -6.32
N GLU A 19 -18.75 3.22 -5.97
CA GLU A 19 -19.24 3.14 -4.59
C GLU A 19 -19.35 1.69 -4.13
N ALA A 20 -18.95 1.44 -2.89
CA ALA A 20 -18.83 0.13 -2.23
C ALA A 20 -17.88 -0.87 -2.90
N ALA A 21 -17.10 -0.44 -3.90
CA ALA A 21 -16.06 -1.28 -4.47
C ALA A 21 -14.85 -1.41 -3.54
N SER A 22 -13.96 -2.32 -3.91
CA SER A 22 -12.74 -2.68 -3.22
C SER A 22 -11.58 -2.85 -4.20
N VAL A 23 -10.37 -2.65 -3.69
CA VAL A 23 -9.11 -2.91 -4.38
C VAL A 23 -8.13 -3.52 -3.38
N SER A 24 -7.42 -4.56 -3.81
CA SER A 24 -6.39 -5.21 -3.00
C SER A 24 -5.00 -4.72 -3.40
N LEU A 25 -4.14 -4.64 -2.39
CA LEU A 25 -2.72 -4.37 -2.49
C LEU A 25 -1.97 -5.66 -2.18
N GLU A 26 -1.00 -5.99 -3.02
CA GLU A 26 0.01 -7.00 -2.74
C GLU A 26 1.36 -6.29 -2.62
N LEU A 27 2.00 -6.48 -1.49
CA LEU A 27 3.39 -6.12 -1.26
C LEU A 27 4.26 -7.35 -1.50
N GLN A 28 5.19 -7.25 -2.44
CA GLN A 28 6.14 -8.31 -2.75
C GLN A 28 7.51 -7.93 -2.19
N THR A 29 8.07 -8.83 -1.37
CA THR A 29 9.36 -8.63 -0.72
C THR A 29 10.28 -9.82 -0.94
N GLN A 30 11.58 -9.58 -0.95
CA GLN A 30 12.61 -10.62 -1.01
C GLN A 30 13.36 -10.74 0.32
N ALA A 31 14.19 -11.77 0.47
CA ALA A 31 15.03 -11.92 1.65
C ALA A 31 16.06 -10.78 1.80
N ASN A 32 16.53 -10.19 0.69
CA ASN A 32 17.44 -9.04 0.64
C ASN A 32 17.46 -8.45 -0.79
N CYS A 33 18.04 -7.25 -0.96
CA CYS A 33 18.09 -6.56 -2.26
C CYS A 33 19.06 -7.18 -3.28
N GLU A 34 20.02 -7.99 -2.82
CA GLU A 34 21.01 -8.66 -3.66
C GLU A 34 20.52 -10.04 -4.15
N ALA A 35 19.29 -10.40 -3.80
CA ALA A 35 18.71 -11.67 -4.15
C ALA A 35 18.52 -11.75 -5.67
N ASN A 36 19.38 -12.50 -6.34
CA ASN A 36 19.27 -12.77 -7.78
C ASN A 36 18.29 -13.92 -8.03
N THR A 37 17.03 -13.72 -7.63
CA THR A 37 15.93 -14.67 -7.79
C THR A 37 14.66 -13.93 -8.21
N THR A 38 13.74 -14.65 -8.85
CA THR A 38 12.39 -14.15 -9.15
C THR A 38 11.38 -14.49 -8.05
N GLU A 39 11.80 -15.25 -7.03
CA GLU A 39 10.96 -15.59 -5.88
C GLU A 39 10.76 -14.36 -4.99
N TYR A 40 9.54 -14.20 -4.49
CA TYR A 40 9.16 -13.16 -3.54
C TYR A 40 8.11 -13.70 -2.56
N THR A 41 8.01 -13.06 -1.41
CA THR A 41 6.95 -13.26 -0.43
C THR A 41 5.91 -12.17 -0.59
N SER A 42 4.65 -12.58 -0.77
CA SER A 42 3.51 -11.68 -0.88
C SER A 42 2.87 -11.40 0.47
N SER A 43 2.50 -10.14 0.71
CA SER A 43 1.67 -9.72 1.83
C SER A 43 0.53 -8.85 1.33
N TYR A 44 -0.67 -9.02 1.89
CA TYR A 44 -1.89 -8.49 1.28
C TYR A 44 -2.61 -7.49 2.18
N PHE A 45 -3.22 -6.47 1.59
CA PHE A 45 -4.09 -5.52 2.27
C PHE A 45 -5.25 -5.12 1.35
N THR A 46 -6.48 -5.06 1.84
CA THR A 46 -7.63 -4.66 1.02
C THR A 46 -8.18 -3.32 1.48
N VAL A 47 -8.32 -2.40 0.53
CA VAL A 47 -9.16 -1.21 0.69
C VAL A 47 -10.56 -1.58 0.26
N ASP A 48 -11.52 -1.42 1.14
CA ASP A 48 -12.92 -1.75 0.90
C ASP A 48 -13.82 -0.55 1.19
N GLY A 49 -15.06 -0.60 0.70
CA GLY A 49 -16.06 0.43 0.97
C GLY A 49 -15.72 1.78 0.37
N LEU A 50 -15.22 1.81 -0.88
CA LEU A 50 -14.95 3.07 -1.57
C LEU A 50 -16.21 3.94 -1.68
N THR A 51 -16.04 5.25 -1.63
CA THR A 51 -17.17 6.20 -1.53
C THR A 51 -17.81 6.57 -2.88
N GLY A 52 -17.25 6.11 -4.01
CA GLY A 52 -17.63 6.63 -5.33
C GLY A 52 -16.93 7.95 -5.73
N GLN A 53 -16.32 8.63 -4.76
CA GLN A 53 -15.65 9.92 -4.94
C GLN A 53 -14.13 9.77 -4.81
N THR A 54 -13.41 10.80 -5.26
CA THR A 54 -11.95 10.86 -5.08
C THR A 54 -11.61 10.94 -3.59
N GLN A 55 -10.78 10.02 -3.12
CA GLN A 55 -10.31 9.96 -1.74
C GLN A 55 -8.84 9.59 -1.66
N THR A 56 -8.15 10.10 -0.64
CA THR A 56 -6.78 9.67 -0.32
C THR A 56 -6.84 8.51 0.66
N VAL A 57 -6.22 7.40 0.28
CA VAL A 57 -6.01 6.24 1.14
C VAL A 57 -4.60 6.32 1.71
N SER A 58 -4.46 6.02 2.99
CA SER A 58 -3.18 5.86 3.68
C SER A 58 -3.12 4.49 4.32
N VAL A 59 -2.22 3.65 3.82
CA VAL A 59 -1.98 2.29 4.33
C VAL A 59 -0.70 2.32 5.15
N PRO A 60 -0.77 2.19 6.48
CA PRO A 60 0.43 2.13 7.32
C PRO A 60 1.30 0.94 6.91
N LEU A 61 2.61 1.13 6.76
CA LEU A 61 3.52 0.03 6.40
C LEU A 61 3.51 -1.09 7.46
N SER A 62 3.13 -0.77 8.70
CA SER A 62 3.03 -1.72 9.82
C SER A 62 1.90 -2.75 9.68
N VAL A 63 1.00 -2.62 8.70
CA VAL A 63 0.00 -3.67 8.43
C VAL A 63 0.64 -4.94 7.87
N TRP A 64 1.83 -4.84 7.27
CA TRP A 64 2.58 -5.97 6.72
C TRP A 64 3.66 -6.44 7.71
N THR A 65 3.24 -7.03 8.83
CA THR A 65 4.11 -7.35 9.97
C THR A 65 5.25 -8.31 9.63
N ASP A 66 5.04 -9.22 8.68
CA ASP A 66 6.01 -10.27 8.32
C ASP A 66 6.78 -9.95 7.03
N ALA A 67 6.53 -8.79 6.41
CA ALA A 67 7.14 -8.40 5.15
C ALA A 67 8.53 -7.79 5.37
N ASN A 68 9.48 -8.13 4.49
CA ASN A 68 10.80 -7.53 4.52
C ASN A 68 10.80 -6.17 3.82
N LEU A 69 10.49 -5.11 4.56
CA LEU A 69 10.43 -3.73 4.05
C LEU A 69 11.80 -3.15 3.65
N ASP A 70 12.91 -3.86 3.87
CA ASP A 70 14.24 -3.56 3.32
C ASP A 70 14.38 -3.94 1.85
N ALA A 71 13.61 -4.91 1.37
CA ALA A 71 13.77 -5.51 0.04
C ALA A 71 12.42 -5.63 -0.67
N VAL A 72 11.71 -4.51 -0.75
CA VAL A 72 10.46 -4.42 -1.53
C VAL A 72 10.79 -4.43 -3.01
N VAL A 73 10.19 -5.37 -3.74
CA VAL A 73 10.37 -5.52 -5.19
C VAL A 73 9.10 -5.20 -5.97
N GLY A 74 7.95 -5.12 -5.31
CA GLY A 74 6.68 -4.82 -5.96
C GLY A 74 5.62 -4.31 -5.00
N ILE A 75 4.81 -3.37 -5.50
CA ILE A 75 3.51 -2.98 -4.94
C ILE A 75 2.50 -3.14 -6.08
N ILE A 76 1.57 -4.06 -5.93
CA ILE A 76 0.61 -4.41 -6.98
C ILE A 76 -0.78 -4.07 -6.50
N PHE A 77 -1.48 -3.27 -7.30
CA PHE A 77 -2.91 -3.04 -7.14
C PHE A 77 -3.65 -4.07 -7.99
N TYR A 78 -4.52 -4.86 -7.38
CA TYR A 78 -5.24 -5.93 -8.05
C TYR A 78 -6.62 -6.14 -7.43
N GLY A 79 -7.42 -7.03 -8.02
CA GLY A 79 -8.71 -7.40 -7.45
C GLY A 79 -9.74 -6.28 -7.43
N PHE A 80 -9.62 -5.28 -8.32
CA PHE A 80 -10.59 -4.20 -8.47
C PHE A 80 -12.00 -4.77 -8.70
N SER A 81 -12.88 -4.59 -7.70
CA SER A 81 -14.23 -5.13 -7.74
C SER A 81 -15.21 -4.17 -8.43
N ALA A 82 -16.40 -4.67 -8.76
CA ALA A 82 -17.49 -3.81 -9.19
C ALA A 82 -18.11 -3.10 -7.98
N GLY A 83 -18.68 -1.92 -8.18
CA GLY A 83 -19.45 -1.23 -7.14
C GLY A 83 -20.87 -1.77 -6.97
N LEU A 84 -21.69 -1.02 -6.24
CA LEU A 84 -23.09 -1.35 -5.92
C LEU A 84 -23.93 -1.82 -7.13
N THR A 85 -23.73 -1.21 -8.30
CA THR A 85 -24.52 -1.51 -9.50
C THR A 85 -24.05 -2.75 -10.26
N GLY A 86 -22.85 -3.26 -9.98
CA GLY A 86 -22.21 -4.34 -10.73
C GLY A 86 -21.70 -3.94 -12.13
N THR A 87 -22.09 -2.77 -12.64
CA THR A 87 -21.73 -2.27 -13.97
C THR A 87 -20.75 -1.11 -13.96
N ASP A 88 -20.64 -0.39 -12.84
CA ASP A 88 -19.65 0.67 -12.67
C ASP A 88 -18.25 0.08 -12.49
N LYS A 89 -17.36 0.36 -13.44
CA LYS A 89 -15.98 -0.14 -13.50
C LYS A 89 -14.95 0.94 -13.82
N VAL A 90 -15.32 2.21 -13.63
CA VAL A 90 -14.42 3.32 -13.90
C VAL A 90 -13.55 3.56 -12.68
N TRP A 91 -12.24 3.51 -12.88
CA TRP A 91 -11.23 3.72 -11.84
C TRP A 91 -10.28 4.83 -12.24
N GLN A 92 -9.88 5.63 -11.27
CA GLN A 92 -8.82 6.63 -11.38
C GLN A 92 -7.88 6.47 -10.19
N MET A 93 -6.59 6.58 -10.46
CA MET A 93 -5.54 6.52 -9.44
C MET A 93 -4.51 7.59 -9.71
N ASP A 94 -4.01 8.20 -8.65
CA ASP A 94 -3.02 9.27 -8.71
C ASP A 94 -2.21 9.32 -7.40
N ASN A 95 -1.11 10.08 -7.40
CA ASN A 95 -0.32 10.43 -6.21
C ASN A 95 0.10 9.23 -5.34
N ILE A 96 0.63 8.17 -5.96
CA ILE A 96 1.20 7.02 -5.23
C ILE A 96 2.53 7.45 -4.61
N ILE A 97 2.56 7.57 -3.28
CA ILE A 97 3.67 8.17 -2.53
C ILE A 97 4.00 7.29 -1.32
N LEU A 98 5.30 7.11 -1.05
CA LEU A 98 5.76 6.68 0.28
C LEU A 98 5.84 7.90 1.18
N GLN A 99 4.98 7.95 2.18
CA GLN A 99 4.89 9.09 3.10
C GLN A 99 5.92 8.96 4.21
N CYS A 100 6.64 10.05 4.49
CA CYS A 100 7.56 10.14 5.62
C CYS A 100 6.80 10.17 6.95
N SER A 101 7.39 9.58 7.99
CA SER A 101 6.96 9.74 9.37
C SER A 101 7.00 11.21 9.76
N THR A 102 5.87 11.76 10.23
CA THR A 102 5.84 13.13 10.77
C THR A 102 6.86 13.26 11.91
N PRO A 103 7.77 14.24 11.90
CA PRO A 103 8.70 14.48 13.00
C PRO A 103 7.92 14.92 14.25
N GLY A 104 7.54 13.95 15.08
CA GLY A 104 6.69 14.19 16.26
C GLY A 104 6.50 12.98 17.17
N LYS A 105 6.98 11.79 16.79
CA LYS A 105 7.16 10.64 17.68
C LYS A 105 8.50 9.94 17.44
N ARG A 106 9.60 10.72 17.51
CA ARG A 106 10.84 10.15 18.03
C ARG A 106 10.72 10.25 19.54
N SER A 107 10.59 9.11 20.21
CA SER A 107 10.95 9.03 21.62
C SER A 107 12.44 9.33 21.67
N ASP A 108 12.79 10.60 21.87
CA ASP A 108 14.12 10.97 22.32
C ASP A 108 14.30 10.34 23.71
N SER A 109 14.98 9.20 23.74
CA SER A 109 15.62 8.72 24.96
C SER A 109 16.95 9.46 25.06
N GLN A 110 16.98 10.50 25.90
CA GLN A 110 18.22 10.89 26.58
C GLN A 110 18.67 9.78 27.52
#